data_AF-A0A6L9EUW6-F1
#
_entry.id   AF-A0A6L9EUW6-F1
#
_cell.length_a   1.000
_cell.length_b   1.000
_cell.length_c   1.000
_cell.angle_alpha   90.00
_cell.angle_beta   90.00
_cell.angle_gamma   90.00
#
_symmetry.space_group_name_H-M   'P 1'
#
loop_
_entity.id
_entity.type
_entity.pdbx_description
1 polymer ?
#
loop_
_entity_poly.entity_id
_entity_poly.type
_entity_poly.pdbx_seq_one_letter_code
_entity_poly.pdbx_strand_id
1 'polypeptide(L)'
;MKSYNIAVEAYKKFSGVEGNQHIASEYALKIILNLISKFKVNSVLELGTGIGTIPYTVLEYAKEKRERIAYTCTEANEFCLSQLEGNLGAYYEKIELKNNLTVLQDNTFFDLIIVDSSDENLEAIKKFCKPHSIIFVEGYRMSQVNIIRKIFPKVKHVTLISTNKEPDYGPKPKEKWSGGGQVLFINPTFKQLLFWINHKFYTSFKYKVIRKLKEL
;
A
#
# COMPACT_ATOMS: atom_id res chain seq x y z
N MET A 1 -10.25 -12.27 8.96
CA MET A 1 -9.43 -12.63 10.14
C MET A 1 -8.01 -13.06 9.77
N LYS A 2 -7.80 -14.11 8.94
CA LYS A 2 -6.42 -14.61 8.65
C LYS A 2 -5.46 -13.60 8.01
N SER A 3 -5.92 -12.83 7.01
CA SER A 3 -5.05 -11.81 6.37
C SER A 3 -4.60 -10.69 7.32
N TYR A 4 -5.33 -10.43 8.41
CA TYR A 4 -4.92 -9.44 9.39
C TYR A 4 -3.71 -9.91 10.20
N ASN A 5 -3.57 -11.21 10.42
CA ASN A 5 -2.42 -11.76 11.13
C ASN A 5 -1.16 -11.64 10.28
N ILE A 6 -1.23 -11.89 8.96
CA ILE A 6 -0.09 -11.72 8.04
C ILE A 6 0.46 -10.29 8.13
N ALA A 7 -0.41 -9.28 8.09
CA ALA A 7 0.02 -7.88 8.21
C ALA A 7 0.67 -7.57 9.57
N VAL A 8 0.14 -8.13 10.67
CA VAL A 8 0.71 -7.96 12.02
C VAL A 8 2.09 -8.61 12.12
N GLU A 9 2.23 -9.85 11.66
CA GLU A 9 3.49 -10.59 11.74
C GLU A 9 4.55 -10.00 10.81
N ALA A 10 4.17 -9.56 9.61
CA ALA A 10 5.06 -8.81 8.74
C ALA A 10 5.50 -7.49 9.40
N TYR A 11 4.58 -6.73 9.99
CA TYR A 11 4.94 -5.49 10.67
C TYR A 11 5.90 -5.73 11.83
N LYS A 12 5.63 -6.73 12.69
CA LYS A 12 6.55 -7.13 13.78
C LYS A 12 7.93 -7.51 13.25
N LYS A 13 7.99 -8.36 12.21
CA LYS A 13 9.25 -8.77 11.58
C LYS A 13 10.05 -7.54 11.15
N PHE A 14 9.43 -6.66 10.36
CA PHE A 14 10.12 -5.49 9.80
C PHE A 14 10.36 -4.37 10.82
N SER A 15 9.67 -4.39 11.96
CA SER A 15 9.99 -3.50 13.07
C SER A 15 11.32 -3.85 13.74
N GLY A 16 11.80 -5.10 13.59
CA GLY A 16 13.07 -5.56 14.17
C GLY A 16 14.28 -5.49 13.25
N VAL A 17 14.14 -5.02 12.00
CA VAL A 17 15.26 -4.94 11.03
C VAL A 17 15.82 -3.53 10.93
N GLU A 18 17.05 -3.42 10.42
CA GLU A 18 17.67 -2.12 10.12
C GLU A 18 16.88 -1.39 9.02
N GLY A 19 16.76 -0.06 9.13
CA GLY A 19 15.98 0.75 8.18
C GLY A 19 14.47 0.78 8.46
N ASN A 20 14.00 0.27 9.61
CA ASN A 20 12.58 0.17 9.95
C ASN A 20 11.83 1.52 10.05
N GLN A 21 12.53 2.66 10.04
CA GLN A 21 11.95 3.98 10.33
C GLN A 21 10.92 4.41 9.28
N HIS A 22 11.02 3.84 8.07
CA HIS A 22 10.21 4.18 6.91
C HIS A 22 9.31 3.04 6.42
N ILE A 23 9.12 1.98 7.22
CA ILE A 23 8.24 0.88 6.82
C ILE A 23 6.78 1.31 6.80
N ALA A 24 6.03 0.71 5.88
CA ALA A 24 4.58 0.85 5.82
C ALA A 24 3.95 0.49 7.16
N SER A 25 3.01 1.32 7.61
CA SER A 25 2.31 1.06 8.87
C SER A 25 1.52 -0.25 8.86
N GLU A 26 1.37 -0.89 10.02
CA GLU A 26 0.54 -2.10 10.16
C GLU A 26 -0.86 -1.93 9.55
N TYR A 27 -1.46 -0.75 9.72
CA TYR A 27 -2.79 -0.47 9.18
C TYR A 27 -2.76 -0.32 7.65
N ALA A 28 -1.72 0.25 7.05
CA ALA A 28 -1.54 0.30 5.60
C ALA A 28 -1.42 -1.12 5.02
N LEU A 29 -0.61 -1.98 5.65
CA LEU A 29 -0.49 -3.40 5.26
C LEU A 29 -1.85 -4.11 5.28
N LYS A 30 -2.66 -3.88 6.32
CA LYS A 30 -4.02 -4.43 6.42
C LYS A 30 -4.95 -3.91 5.31
N ILE A 31 -4.84 -2.63 4.94
CA ILE A 31 -5.61 -2.07 3.82
C ILE A 31 -5.22 -2.75 2.52
N ILE A 32 -3.92 -2.87 2.23
CA ILE A 32 -3.40 -3.48 1.01
C ILE A 32 -3.93 -4.92 0.86
N LEU A 33 -3.79 -5.75 1.90
CA LEU A 33 -4.31 -7.12 1.86
C LEU A 33 -5.83 -7.20 1.70
N ASN A 34 -6.57 -6.24 2.28
CA ASN A 34 -8.02 -6.15 2.09
C ASN A 34 -8.39 -5.77 0.64
N LEU A 35 -7.68 -4.82 0.03
CA LEU A 35 -7.87 -4.47 -1.38
C LEU A 35 -7.60 -5.68 -2.28
N ILE A 36 -6.49 -6.38 -2.05
CA ILE A 36 -6.09 -7.57 -2.82
C ILE A 36 -7.18 -8.64 -2.73
N SER A 37 -7.57 -9.01 -1.51
CA SER A 37 -8.55 -10.06 -1.27
C SER A 37 -9.94 -9.70 -1.82
N LYS A 38 -10.41 -8.47 -1.58
CA LYS A 38 -11.76 -8.02 -1.94
C LYS A 38 -11.94 -7.83 -3.44
N PHE A 39 -10.90 -7.35 -4.13
CA PHE A 39 -10.96 -7.02 -5.56
C PHE A 39 -10.23 -8.01 -6.45
N LYS A 40 -9.71 -9.11 -5.89
CA LYS A 40 -9.02 -10.18 -6.63
C LYS A 40 -7.89 -9.63 -7.51
N VAL A 41 -7.04 -8.81 -6.88
CA VAL A 41 -5.83 -8.25 -7.48
C VAL A 41 -4.86 -9.38 -7.80
N ASN A 42 -4.40 -9.45 -9.05
CA ASN A 42 -3.44 -10.45 -9.51
C ASN A 42 -2.11 -9.83 -9.98
N SER A 43 -2.08 -8.53 -10.27
CA SER A 43 -0.85 -7.80 -10.56
C SER A 43 -0.73 -6.51 -9.73
N VAL A 44 0.42 -6.34 -9.08
CA VAL A 44 0.77 -5.19 -8.23
C VAL A 44 2.00 -4.49 -8.81
N LEU A 45 1.93 -3.16 -8.90
CA LEU A 45 3.08 -2.28 -9.08
C LEU A 45 3.28 -1.45 -7.82
N GLU A 46 4.48 -1.43 -7.27
CA GLU A 46 4.83 -0.61 -6.11
C GLU A 46 5.92 0.41 -6.44
N LEU A 47 5.71 1.67 -6.05
CA LEU A 47 6.65 2.76 -6.26
C LEU A 47 7.34 3.12 -4.94
N GLY A 48 8.60 2.73 -4.80
CA GLY A 48 9.36 2.87 -3.56
C GLY A 48 9.12 1.69 -2.63
N THR A 49 9.75 0.56 -2.91
CA THR A 49 9.56 -0.68 -2.14
C THR A 49 10.26 -0.65 -0.77
N GLY A 50 11.17 0.30 -0.57
CA GLY A 50 11.96 0.44 0.64
C GLY A 50 12.74 -0.84 0.92
N ILE A 51 12.75 -1.24 2.19
CA ILE A 51 13.39 -2.47 2.63
C ILE A 51 12.54 -3.74 2.41
N GLY A 52 11.35 -3.62 1.79
CA GLY A 52 10.55 -4.78 1.34
C GLY A 52 9.37 -5.18 2.24
N THR A 53 8.88 -4.32 3.12
CA THR A 53 7.77 -4.67 4.04
C THR A 53 6.47 -5.02 3.31
N ILE A 54 6.08 -4.21 2.33
CA ILE A 54 4.86 -4.45 1.54
C ILE A 54 4.99 -5.69 0.64
N PRO A 55 6.03 -5.88 -0.19
CA PRO A 55 6.13 -7.06 -1.05
C PRO A 55 6.18 -8.34 -0.22
N TYR A 56 6.90 -8.36 0.91
CA TYR A 56 6.87 -9.50 1.84
C TYR A 56 5.45 -9.83 2.28
N THR A 57 4.71 -8.82 2.72
CA THR A 57 3.33 -8.98 3.21
C THR A 57 2.41 -9.54 2.13
N VAL A 58 2.51 -9.02 0.90
CA VAL A 58 1.67 -9.45 -0.22
C VAL A 58 2.01 -10.87 -0.67
N LEU A 59 3.29 -11.22 -0.74
CA LEU A 59 3.74 -12.54 -1.18
C LEU A 59 3.53 -13.63 -0.11
N GLU A 60 3.61 -13.29 1.17
CA GLU A 60 3.18 -14.20 2.26
C GLU A 60 1.67 -14.45 2.21
N TYR A 61 0.88 -13.40 1.96
CA TYR A 61 -0.57 -13.57 1.72
C TYR A 61 -0.85 -14.47 0.51
N ALA A 62 -0.16 -14.24 -0.62
CA ALA A 62 -0.35 -15.03 -1.83
C ALA A 62 -0.03 -16.51 -1.59
N LYS A 63 1.09 -16.79 -0.88
CA LYS A 63 1.46 -18.15 -0.46
C LYS A 63 0.41 -18.79 0.45
N GLU A 64 -0.06 -18.09 1.49
CA GLU A 64 -1.09 -18.63 2.40
C GLU A 64 -2.39 -18.97 1.65
N LYS A 65 -2.77 -18.13 0.68
CA LYS A 65 -3.99 -18.32 -0.11
C LYS A 65 -3.83 -19.24 -1.31
N ARG A 66 -2.60 -19.69 -1.61
CA ARG A 66 -2.26 -20.41 -2.85
C ARG A 66 -2.71 -19.63 -4.09
N GLU A 67 -2.62 -18.30 -4.02
CA GLU A 67 -2.90 -17.38 -5.12
C GLU A 67 -1.57 -16.97 -5.77
N ARG A 68 -1.58 -16.68 -7.08
CA ARG A 68 -0.44 -16.11 -7.78
C ARG A 68 -0.65 -14.62 -7.94
N ILE A 69 0.26 -13.82 -7.38
CA ILE A 69 0.29 -12.37 -7.56
C ILE A 69 1.61 -12.03 -8.26
N ALA A 70 1.53 -11.42 -9.45
CA ALA A 70 2.67 -10.81 -10.10
C ALA A 70 3.00 -9.50 -9.37
N TYR A 71 4.25 -9.35 -8.93
CA TYR A 71 4.65 -8.21 -8.11
C TYR A 71 5.85 -7.52 -8.74
N THR A 72 5.66 -6.30 -9.22
CA THR A 72 6.71 -5.45 -9.77
C THR A 72 6.91 -4.27 -8.84
N CYS A 73 8.15 -3.88 -8.58
CA CYS A 73 8.42 -2.75 -7.71
C CYS A 73 9.61 -1.92 -8.16
N THR A 74 9.67 -0.67 -7.71
CA THR A 74 10.79 0.24 -7.95
C THR A 74 11.51 0.61 -6.66
N GLU A 75 12.84 0.66 -6.72
CA GLU A 75 13.69 1.20 -5.67
C GLU A 75 15.03 1.67 -6.25
N ALA A 76 15.51 2.82 -5.77
CA ALA A 76 16.76 3.42 -6.22
C ALA A 76 17.73 3.69 -5.06
N ASN A 77 17.25 3.66 -3.81
CA ASN A 77 18.07 3.88 -2.65
C ASN A 77 18.99 2.68 -2.38
N GLU A 78 20.31 2.90 -2.43
CA GLU A 78 21.32 1.85 -2.28
C GLU A 78 21.20 1.07 -0.95
N PHE A 79 20.89 1.78 0.15
CA PHE A 79 20.67 1.13 1.43
C PHE A 79 19.46 0.18 1.35
N CYS A 80 18.30 0.64 0.87
CA CYS A 80 17.12 -0.20 0.69
C CYS A 80 17.43 -1.42 -0.20
N LEU A 81 18.08 -1.20 -1.34
CA LEU A 81 18.48 -2.26 -2.27
C LEU A 81 19.34 -3.33 -1.59
N SER A 82 20.32 -2.92 -0.77
CA SER A 82 21.19 -3.84 -0.02
C SER A 82 20.44 -4.71 1.00
N GLN A 83 19.29 -4.24 1.52
CA GLN A 83 18.51 -4.95 2.52
C GLN A 83 17.46 -5.90 1.91
N LEU A 84 17.04 -5.67 0.67
CA LEU A 84 15.88 -6.36 0.08
C LEU A 84 16.06 -7.88 0.02
N GLU A 85 17.20 -8.36 -0.47
CA GLU A 85 17.44 -9.80 -0.63
C GLU A 85 17.38 -10.53 0.71
N GLY A 86 18.06 -10.00 1.74
CA GLY A 86 18.05 -10.56 3.09
C GLY A 86 16.66 -10.53 3.73
N ASN A 87 15.94 -9.42 3.59
CA ASN A 87 14.61 -9.25 4.20
C ASN A 87 13.53 -10.10 3.53
N LEU A 88 13.58 -10.24 2.20
CA LEU A 88 12.61 -11.01 1.42
C LEU A 88 12.94 -12.50 1.36
N GLY A 89 14.20 -12.88 1.43
CA GLY A 89 14.65 -14.27 1.27
C GLY A 89 14.13 -14.86 -0.05
N ALA A 90 13.50 -16.03 0.01
CA ALA A 90 12.93 -16.71 -1.19
C ALA A 90 11.83 -15.91 -1.91
N TYR A 91 11.33 -14.80 -1.34
CA TYR A 91 10.44 -13.89 -2.03
C TYR A 91 11.14 -12.91 -2.97
N TYR A 92 12.44 -12.71 -2.81
CA TYR A 92 13.22 -11.81 -3.68
C TYR A 92 13.15 -12.28 -5.15
N GLU A 93 13.25 -13.58 -5.41
CA GLU A 93 13.11 -14.15 -6.75
C GLU A 93 11.69 -14.04 -7.34
N LYS A 94 10.69 -13.66 -6.53
CA LYS A 94 9.29 -13.53 -6.95
C LYS A 94 8.87 -12.11 -7.24
N ILE A 95 9.74 -11.13 -6.99
CA ILE A 95 9.52 -9.75 -7.37
C ILE A 95 10.25 -9.41 -8.66
N GLU A 96 9.66 -8.54 -9.46
CA GLU A 96 10.36 -7.87 -10.54
C GLU A 96 10.82 -6.49 -10.05
N LEU A 97 12.08 -6.42 -9.59
CA LEU A 97 12.69 -5.19 -9.13
C LEU A 97 13.22 -4.37 -10.31
N LYS A 98 12.85 -3.08 -10.36
CA LYS A 98 13.40 -2.09 -11.29
C LYS A 98 13.97 -0.91 -10.51
N ASN A 99 14.90 -0.18 -11.12
CA ASN A 99 15.42 1.04 -10.48
C ASN A 99 14.38 2.17 -10.46
N ASN A 100 13.54 2.25 -11.49
CA ASN A 100 12.52 3.30 -11.63
C ASN A 100 11.45 2.89 -12.67
N LEU A 101 10.45 3.75 -12.83
CA LEU A 101 9.32 3.56 -13.76
C LEU A 101 9.72 3.59 -15.25
N THR A 102 10.79 4.28 -15.65
CA THR A 102 11.13 4.43 -17.08
C THR A 102 11.69 3.15 -17.69
N VAL A 103 12.15 2.22 -16.85
CA VAL A 103 12.67 0.91 -17.27
C VAL A 103 11.54 -0.13 -17.44
N LEU A 104 10.31 0.18 -17.04
CA LEU A 104 9.17 -0.71 -17.24
C LEU A 104 8.78 -0.78 -18.72
N GLN A 105 8.50 -1.99 -19.20
CA GLN A 105 8.07 -2.22 -20.57
C GLN A 105 6.70 -1.60 -20.84
N ASP A 106 6.58 -0.95 -22.00
CA ASP A 106 5.28 -0.52 -22.53
C ASP A 106 4.33 -1.74 -22.64
N ASN A 107 3.04 -1.52 -22.35
CA ASN A 107 1.98 -2.53 -22.30
C ASN A 107 1.97 -3.47 -21.08
N THR A 108 2.71 -3.15 -20.01
CA THR A 108 2.53 -3.82 -18.70
C THR A 108 1.42 -3.12 -17.90
N PHE A 109 0.43 -3.87 -17.40
CA PHE A 109 -0.72 -3.28 -16.68
C PHE A 109 -1.01 -3.95 -15.34
N PHE A 110 -1.37 -3.13 -14.35
CA PHE A 110 -1.55 -3.57 -12.96
C PHE A 110 -2.99 -3.41 -12.47
N ASP A 111 -3.43 -4.32 -11.60
CA ASP A 111 -4.73 -4.21 -10.92
C ASP A 111 -4.65 -3.23 -9.73
N LEU A 112 -3.50 -3.22 -9.05
CA LEU A 112 -3.20 -2.36 -7.90
C LEU A 112 -1.86 -1.67 -8.12
N ILE A 113 -1.83 -0.35 -7.94
CA ILE A 113 -0.61 0.45 -7.90
C ILE A 113 -0.48 1.02 -6.50
N ILE A 114 0.68 0.83 -5.87
CA ILE A 114 1.01 1.30 -4.53
C ILE A 114 2.06 2.41 -4.66
N VAL A 115 1.82 3.54 -4.01
CA VAL A 115 2.71 4.69 -4.00
C VAL A 115 3.20 4.94 -2.58
N ASP A 116 4.47 4.67 -2.30
CA ASP A 116 5.11 4.86 -0.99
C ASP A 116 6.42 5.69 -1.04
N SER A 117 6.84 6.12 -2.22
CA SER A 117 7.95 7.05 -2.41
C SER A 117 7.47 8.48 -2.58
N SER A 118 8.37 9.47 -2.47
CA SER A 118 8.13 10.86 -2.88
C SER A 118 8.34 11.09 -4.39
N ASP A 119 8.37 10.03 -5.19
CA ASP A 119 8.84 10.03 -6.57
C ASP A 119 8.10 11.05 -7.45
N GLU A 120 8.86 11.75 -8.29
CA GLU A 120 8.41 12.95 -9.01
C GLU A 120 7.66 12.60 -10.31
N ASN A 121 7.80 11.38 -10.84
CA ASN A 121 7.21 10.97 -12.10
C ASN A 121 5.88 10.19 -11.96
N LEU A 122 5.00 10.65 -11.06
CA LEU A 122 3.67 10.04 -10.87
C LEU A 122 2.77 10.15 -12.11
N GLU A 123 3.09 11.00 -13.09
CA GLU A 123 2.33 11.08 -14.34
C GLU A 123 2.43 9.81 -15.18
N ALA A 124 3.58 9.12 -15.10
CA ALA A 124 3.82 7.88 -15.84
C ALA A 124 2.87 6.73 -15.45
N ILE A 125 2.29 6.75 -14.23
CA ILE A 125 1.41 5.68 -13.74
C ILE A 125 0.22 5.41 -14.66
N LYS A 126 -0.23 6.43 -15.41
CA LYS A 126 -1.35 6.31 -16.34
C LYS A 126 -1.14 5.19 -17.36
N LYS A 127 0.11 4.98 -17.80
CA LYS A 127 0.48 3.97 -18.80
C LYS A 127 0.34 2.54 -18.26
N PHE A 128 0.39 2.37 -16.94
CA PHE A 128 0.45 1.08 -16.28
C PHE A 128 -0.89 0.68 -15.63
N CYS A 129 -1.93 1.49 -15.78
CA CYS A 129 -3.26 1.21 -15.25
C CYS A 129 -4.08 0.32 -16.21
N LYS A 130 -4.60 -0.81 -15.72
CA LYS A 130 -5.80 -1.44 -16.28
C LYS A 130 -7.03 -0.53 -16.15
N PRO A 131 -8.13 -0.77 -16.90
CA PRO A 131 -9.34 0.08 -16.86
C PRO A 131 -9.91 0.31 -15.46
N HIS A 132 -9.82 -0.65 -14.54
CA HIS A 132 -10.39 -0.57 -13.18
C HIS A 132 -9.34 -0.59 -12.07
N SER A 133 -8.13 -0.11 -12.37
CA SER A 133 -7.02 -0.12 -11.42
C SER A 133 -7.35 0.62 -10.14
N ILE A 134 -6.80 0.11 -9.06
CA ILE A 134 -6.83 0.73 -7.75
C ILE A 134 -5.47 1.38 -7.55
N ILE A 135 -5.45 2.62 -7.09
CA ILE A 135 -4.23 3.27 -6.63
C ILE A 135 -4.33 3.44 -5.12
N PHE A 136 -3.34 2.91 -4.40
CA PHE A 136 -3.18 3.10 -2.97
C PHE A 136 -1.97 3.99 -2.73
N VAL A 137 -2.16 5.09 -2.02
CA VAL A 137 -1.06 5.98 -1.59
C VAL A 137 -0.86 5.79 -0.09
N GLU A 138 0.34 5.41 0.32
CA GLU A 138 0.69 5.26 1.73
C GLU A 138 0.72 6.63 2.43
N GLY A 139 0.17 6.67 3.64
CA GLY A 139 0.13 7.89 4.43
C GLY A 139 -0.86 8.92 3.90
N TYR A 140 -0.66 10.19 4.28
CA TYR A 140 -1.59 11.26 3.91
C TYR A 140 -1.29 11.87 2.53
N ARG A 141 0.00 11.91 2.14
CA ARG A 141 0.62 12.41 0.89
C ARG A 141 -0.32 13.11 -0.11
N MET A 142 -0.92 14.24 0.29
CA MET A 142 -1.95 14.91 -0.49
C MET A 142 -1.46 15.50 -1.80
N SER A 143 -0.18 15.88 -1.89
CA SER A 143 0.44 16.29 -3.15
C SER A 143 0.32 15.21 -4.23
N GLN A 144 0.59 13.96 -3.87
CA GLN A 144 0.49 12.81 -4.77
C GLN A 144 -0.95 12.51 -5.13
N VAL A 145 -1.85 12.52 -4.14
CA VAL A 145 -3.30 12.39 -4.38
C VAL A 145 -3.78 13.44 -5.39
N ASN A 146 -3.33 14.69 -5.25
CA ASN A 146 -3.73 15.77 -6.15
C ASN A 146 -3.19 15.58 -7.57
N ILE A 147 -1.96 15.10 -7.73
CA ILE A 147 -1.40 14.73 -9.03
C ILE A 147 -2.24 13.61 -9.66
N ILE A 148 -2.54 12.54 -8.93
CA ILE A 148 -3.36 11.42 -9.42
C ILE A 148 -4.76 11.90 -9.83
N ARG A 149 -5.36 12.84 -9.10
CA ARG A 149 -6.67 13.43 -9.45
C ARG A 149 -6.62 14.27 -10.73
N LYS A 150 -5.49 14.93 -11.03
CA LYS A 150 -5.30 15.62 -12.31
C LYS A 150 -5.19 14.62 -13.47
N ILE A 151 -4.47 13.52 -13.25
CA ILE A 151 -4.31 12.43 -14.24
C ILE A 151 -5.65 11.73 -14.53
N PHE A 152 -6.46 11.51 -13.48
CA PHE A 152 -7.74 10.82 -13.54
C PHE A 152 -8.89 11.69 -12.97
N PRO A 153 -9.48 12.60 -13.78
CA PRO A 153 -10.47 13.56 -13.28
C PRO A 153 -11.74 12.95 -12.65
N LYS A 154 -12.10 11.72 -13.02
CA LYS A 154 -13.30 11.01 -12.52
C LYS A 154 -13.02 10.09 -11.33
N VAL A 155 -11.80 10.09 -10.80
CA VAL A 155 -11.36 9.18 -9.73
C VAL A 155 -12.22 9.30 -8.47
N LYS A 156 -12.55 8.15 -7.86
CA LYS A 156 -13.21 8.11 -6.55
C LYS A 156 -12.18 7.93 -5.46
N HIS A 157 -12.05 8.93 -4.60
CA HIS A 157 -11.04 9.01 -3.55
C HIS A 157 -11.66 8.90 -2.16
N VAL A 158 -11.05 8.05 -1.32
CA VAL A 158 -11.34 7.92 0.10
C VAL A 158 -10.07 7.78 0.92
N THR A 159 -10.00 8.50 2.04
CA THR A 159 -8.95 8.35 3.05
C THR A 159 -9.34 7.26 4.03
N LEU A 160 -8.39 6.38 4.36
CA LEU A 160 -8.56 5.31 5.34
C LEU A 160 -7.61 5.56 6.51
N ILE A 161 -8.17 5.85 7.68
CA ILE A 161 -7.41 6.17 8.89
C ILE A 161 -7.56 5.09 9.95
N SER A 162 -6.47 4.78 10.66
CA SER A 162 -6.52 3.90 11.82
C SER A 162 -7.29 4.54 12.97
N THR A 163 -8.04 3.74 13.73
CA THR A 163 -8.60 4.17 15.03
C THR A 163 -7.80 3.63 16.21
N ASN A 164 -6.65 3.03 15.92
CA ASN A 164 -5.75 2.46 16.89
C ASN A 164 -4.44 3.24 16.89
N LYS A 165 -3.84 3.28 18.06
CA LYS A 165 -2.50 3.79 18.28
C LYS A 165 -1.47 2.77 17.82
N GLU A 166 -0.25 3.24 17.59
CA GLU A 166 0.87 2.40 17.22
C GLU A 166 1.08 1.30 18.28
N PRO A 167 1.25 0.02 17.88
CA PRO A 167 1.57 -1.05 18.82
C PRO A 167 2.97 -0.89 19.44
N ASP A 168 3.17 -1.45 20.63
CA ASP A 168 4.44 -1.36 21.38
C ASP A 168 5.64 -2.03 20.68
N TYR A 169 5.37 -2.92 19.72
CA TYR A 169 6.40 -3.58 18.92
C TYR A 169 6.76 -2.83 17.64
N GLY A 170 6.11 -1.70 17.35
CA GLY A 170 6.38 -0.89 16.17
C GLY A 170 7.56 0.08 16.36
N PRO A 171 8.19 0.57 15.29
CA PRO A 171 9.30 1.52 15.35
C PRO A 171 8.86 2.95 15.72
N LYS A 172 7.55 3.23 15.72
CA LYS A 172 6.99 4.56 15.98
C LYS A 172 6.49 4.63 17.44
N PRO A 173 6.49 5.82 18.08
CA PRO A 173 5.99 5.98 19.44
C PRO A 173 4.51 5.57 19.57
N LYS A 174 4.16 4.86 20.66
CA LYS A 174 2.80 4.36 20.96
C LYS A 174 1.74 5.46 21.05
N GLU A 175 2.13 6.71 21.26
CA GLU A 175 1.21 7.85 21.32
C GLU A 175 0.73 8.27 19.93
N LYS A 176 1.45 7.88 18.87
CA LYS A 176 1.08 8.17 17.48
C LYS A 176 -0.01 7.21 17.01
N TRP A 177 -0.88 7.70 16.13
CA TRP A 177 -1.84 6.85 15.43
C TRP A 177 -1.10 5.95 14.43
N SER A 178 -1.55 4.69 14.23
CA SER A 178 -0.89 3.70 13.34
C SER A 178 -0.98 4.02 11.84
N GLY A 179 -0.98 5.30 11.47
CA GLY A 179 -1.04 5.75 10.08
C GLY A 179 -2.39 5.50 9.40
N GLY A 180 -2.30 5.32 8.09
CA GLY A 180 -3.42 5.29 7.16
C GLY A 180 -2.94 5.26 5.72
N GLY A 181 -3.88 5.41 4.80
CA GLY A 181 -3.57 5.59 3.40
C GLY A 181 -4.75 6.14 2.63
N GLN A 182 -4.53 6.42 1.36
CA GLN A 182 -5.52 6.98 0.45
C GLN A 182 -5.81 5.94 -0.63
N VAL A 183 -7.09 5.63 -0.84
CA VAL A 183 -7.52 4.73 -1.91
C VAL A 183 -8.19 5.55 -3.00
N LEU A 184 -7.75 5.33 -4.23
CA LEU A 184 -8.24 5.98 -5.43
C LEU A 184 -8.68 4.93 -6.44
N PHE A 185 -9.96 4.95 -6.83
CA PHE A 185 -10.49 4.09 -7.89
C PHE A 185 -10.66 4.92 -9.16
N ILE A 186 -9.82 4.68 -10.18
CA ILE A 186 -9.73 5.55 -11.37
C ILE A 186 -11.01 5.50 -12.22
N ASN A 187 -11.61 4.32 -12.35
CA ASN A 187 -12.88 4.08 -13.02
C ASN A 187 -13.54 2.90 -12.29
N PRO A 188 -14.29 3.16 -11.20
CA PRO A 188 -14.69 2.12 -10.27
C PRO A 188 -15.68 1.14 -10.87
N THR A 189 -15.48 -0.16 -10.62
CA THR A 189 -16.56 -1.16 -10.74
C THR A 189 -17.63 -0.94 -9.67
N PHE A 190 -18.79 -1.60 -9.79
CA PHE A 190 -19.84 -1.52 -8.77
C PHE A 190 -19.33 -1.90 -7.36
N LYS A 191 -18.51 -2.96 -7.25
CA LYS A 191 -17.92 -3.39 -5.96
C LYS A 191 -16.97 -2.33 -5.39
N GLN A 192 -16.17 -1.68 -6.23
CA GLN A 192 -15.25 -0.61 -5.83
C GLN A 192 -16.03 0.65 -5.42
N LEU A 193 -17.11 0.97 -6.14
CA LEU A 193 -17.99 2.08 -5.79
C LEU A 193 -18.66 1.86 -4.43
N LEU A 194 -19.21 0.67 -4.17
CA LEU A 194 -19.77 0.32 -2.86
C LEU A 194 -18.73 0.43 -1.73
N PHE A 195 -17.51 -0.06 -1.97
CA PHE A 195 -16.41 0.10 -1.01
C PHE A 195 -16.14 1.58 -0.72
N TRP A 196 -16.07 2.40 -1.76
CA TRP A 196 -15.86 3.85 -1.63
C TRP A 196 -16.97 4.52 -0.83
N ILE A 197 -18.23 4.26 -1.14
CA ILE A 197 -19.40 4.79 -0.41
C ILE A 197 -19.31 4.45 1.07
N ASN A 198 -19.14 3.16 1.38
CA ASN A 198 -19.08 2.67 2.76
C ASN A 198 -17.97 3.35 3.57
N HIS A 199 -16.77 3.47 2.98
CA HIS A 199 -15.65 4.10 3.68
C HIS A 199 -15.75 5.62 3.73
N LYS A 200 -16.43 6.28 2.78
CA LYS A 200 -16.63 7.73 2.83
C LYS A 200 -17.46 8.13 4.06
N PHE A 201 -18.52 7.38 4.34
CA PHE A 201 -19.32 7.56 5.55
C PHE A 201 -18.58 7.12 6.81
N TYR A 202 -17.99 5.92 6.79
CA TYR A 202 -17.36 5.33 7.96
C TYR A 202 -16.11 6.10 8.42
N THR A 203 -15.26 6.58 7.50
CA THR A 203 -14.09 7.41 7.85
C THR A 203 -14.54 8.73 8.48
N SER A 204 -15.59 9.35 7.95
CA SER A 204 -16.14 10.60 8.52
C SER A 204 -16.61 10.41 9.96
N PHE A 205 -17.25 9.28 10.25
CA PHE A 205 -17.65 8.89 11.60
C PHE A 205 -16.43 8.61 12.51
N LYS A 206 -15.48 7.81 12.06
CA LYS A 206 -14.24 7.50 12.80
C LYS A 206 -13.48 8.75 13.22
N TYR A 207 -13.36 9.72 12.32
CA TYR A 207 -12.65 10.97 12.58
C TYR A 207 -13.37 11.84 13.61
N LYS A 208 -14.68 12.06 13.43
CA LYS A 208 -15.44 13.00 14.26
C LYS A 208 -15.75 12.46 15.65
N VAL A 209 -15.94 11.14 15.79
CA VAL A 209 -16.44 10.53 17.01
C VAL A 209 -15.36 9.74 17.71
N ILE A 210 -14.81 8.71 17.06
CA ILE A 210 -13.96 7.71 17.74
C ILE A 210 -12.59 8.29 18.15
N ARG A 211 -11.92 9.05 17.27
CA ARG A 211 -10.62 9.64 17.64
C ARG A 211 -10.76 10.71 18.71
N LYS A 212 -11.77 11.59 18.61
CA LYS A 212 -12.06 12.60 19.62
C LYS A 212 -12.35 12.00 21.00
N LEU A 213 -13.11 10.90 21.06
CA LEU A 213 -13.40 10.21 22.31
C LEU A 213 -12.18 9.53 22.95
N LYS A 214 -11.14 9.20 22.16
CA LYS A 214 -9.89 8.59 22.66
C LYS A 214 -8.81 9.61 22.99
N GLU A 215 -9.06 10.89 22.69
CA GLU A 215 -8.18 12.02 23.05
C GLU A 215 -8.69 12.76 24.29
N LEU A 216 -9.89 12.43 24.77
CA LEU A 216 -10.47 12.80 26.07
C LEU A 216 -10.09 11.77 27.14
#